data_AF-A0A8H6XVD2-F1
#
_entry.id   AF-A0A8H6XVD2-F1
#
_cell.length_a   1.000
_cell.length_b   1.000
_cell.length_c   1.000
_cell.angle_alpha   90.00
_cell.angle_beta   90.00
_cell.angle_gamma   90.00
#
_symmetry.space_group_name_H-M   'P 1'
#
loop_
_entity.id
_entity.type
_entity.pdbx_description
1 polymer ?
#
loop_
_entity_poly.entity_id
_entity_poly.type
_entity_poly.pdbx_seq_one_letter_code
_entity_poly.pdbx_strand_id
1 'polypeptide(L)'
;MHYIHVHNKSQHDQEFEVHGYHDNKNLIVKAGQTATIEAPDKTSGAIIALHDGHEGEQAEITKDGWGGNDTFDISVIVGAGGNMTIQQIGDASTRKGDPTFMQDLRKAWERADAKKKEELKGVVHLDKSGVPVRIDAPKSNKALEAFVRTFAENKVYIGIGAWGNSKGDAGDNAQSSAAHGNKDLILTYSDGDATPDDHAPQLAHRIQGSVVAHVKAVAASTGAPSGPGIVLSNKGQREDKYFFYPNYWNGNGTAGANFDKPSTSVSLKPGETHFVSLPASFKGRVQRGTFQPATWAEFQLSADNDHGAHGDISLEQGCDGAATIASTDGSKVEGGFTERDIVEKAPAAAKQKRQDGVECIASTMGNWMGGPNHAAIEYLNKAVGQKKAYITGGTGTPDIASKNQRLAVTFY
;
A
#
# COMPACT_ATOMS: atom_id res chain seq x y z
N MET A 1 5.25 18.22 13.61
CA MET A 1 4.14 17.23 13.63
C MET A 1 2.97 17.90 12.95
N HIS A 2 2.48 17.30 11.88
CA HIS A 2 1.43 17.87 11.03
C HIS A 2 0.18 16.99 11.07
N TYR A 3 -0.92 17.55 10.57
CA TYR A 3 -2.22 16.93 10.58
C TYR A 3 -2.89 16.99 9.21
N ILE A 4 -3.76 16.02 8.96
CA ILE A 4 -4.71 16.04 7.85
C ILE A 4 -6.10 16.22 8.45
N HIS A 5 -6.77 17.30 8.04
CA HIS A 5 -8.15 17.58 8.42
C HIS A 5 -9.08 17.08 7.32
N VAL A 6 -9.88 16.06 7.62
CA VAL A 6 -10.86 15.48 6.69
C VAL A 6 -12.22 16.08 7.00
N HIS A 7 -12.66 17.00 6.16
CA HIS A 7 -13.94 17.69 6.29
C HIS A 7 -14.99 17.07 5.37
N ASN A 8 -16.07 16.56 5.96
CA ASN A 8 -17.22 16.04 5.22
C ASN A 8 -18.32 17.11 5.17
N LYS A 9 -18.56 17.69 3.99
CA LYS A 9 -19.62 18.68 3.72
C LYS A 9 -20.95 18.05 3.31
N SER A 10 -21.00 16.73 3.11
CA SER A 10 -22.23 16.02 2.77
C SER A 10 -23.23 16.06 3.91
N GLN A 11 -24.50 15.80 3.58
CA GLN A 11 -25.60 15.71 4.54
C GLN A 11 -25.71 14.31 5.18
N HIS A 12 -24.76 13.42 4.88
CA HIS A 12 -24.66 12.09 5.46
C HIS A 12 -23.24 11.80 5.93
N ASP A 13 -23.09 10.76 6.73
CA ASP A 13 -21.78 10.26 7.15
C ASP A 13 -21.02 9.73 5.94
N GLN A 14 -19.72 10.01 5.88
CA GLN A 14 -18.84 9.46 4.85
C GLN A 14 -17.81 8.56 5.51
N GLU A 15 -17.69 7.35 4.97
CA GLU A 15 -16.61 6.43 5.33
C GLU A 15 -15.42 6.63 4.39
N PHE A 16 -14.24 6.70 4.97
CA PHE A 16 -12.99 6.75 4.24
C PHE A 16 -12.14 5.55 4.62
N GLU A 17 -11.66 4.81 3.64
CA GLU A 17 -10.54 3.91 3.84
C GLU A 17 -9.26 4.74 4.01
N VAL A 18 -8.49 4.47 5.06
CA VAL A 18 -7.28 5.23 5.36
C VAL A 18 -6.11 4.27 5.38
N HIS A 19 -5.10 4.57 4.56
CA HIS A 19 -3.84 3.84 4.51
C HIS A 19 -2.70 4.78 4.89
N GLY A 20 -1.69 4.28 5.60
CA GLY A 20 -0.53 5.08 5.97
C GLY A 20 -0.80 6.14 7.07
N TYR A 21 -2.06 6.33 7.45
CA TYR A 21 -2.48 7.19 8.56
C TYR A 21 -3.58 6.51 9.38
N HIS A 22 -4.01 7.11 10.50
CA HIS A 22 -5.13 6.63 11.33
C HIS A 22 -5.09 5.12 11.68
N ASP A 23 -3.91 4.58 12.02
CA ASP A 23 -3.69 3.15 12.30
C ASP A 23 -4.16 2.19 11.18
N ASN A 24 -4.26 2.68 9.95
CA ASN A 24 -4.88 1.99 8.81
C ASN A 24 -6.32 1.50 9.07
N LYS A 25 -7.06 2.24 9.90
CA LYS A 25 -8.48 1.97 10.14
C LYS A 25 -9.31 2.90 9.29
N ASN A 26 -10.48 2.42 8.88
CA ASN A 26 -11.45 3.28 8.24
C ASN A 26 -11.86 4.42 9.19
N LEU A 27 -12.01 5.60 8.61
CA LEU A 27 -12.44 6.79 9.29
C LEU A 27 -13.87 7.11 8.84
N ILE A 28 -14.80 7.17 9.79
CA ILE A 28 -16.15 7.68 9.53
C ILE A 28 -16.20 9.14 9.96
N VAL A 29 -16.39 10.05 9.00
CA VAL A 29 -16.59 11.48 9.28
C VAL A 29 -18.07 11.80 9.16
N LYS A 30 -18.67 12.27 10.26
CA LYS A 30 -20.08 12.60 10.32
C LYS A 30 -20.44 13.76 9.40
N ALA A 31 -21.71 13.82 8.98
CA ALA A 31 -22.24 14.91 8.17
C ALA A 31 -21.87 16.29 8.75
N GLY A 32 -21.29 17.16 7.91
CA GLY A 32 -20.87 18.51 8.29
C GLY A 32 -19.70 18.60 9.27
N GLN A 33 -19.03 17.48 9.60
CA GLN A 33 -17.95 17.46 10.60
C GLN A 33 -16.56 17.36 9.97
N THR A 34 -15.56 17.65 10.81
CA THR A 34 -14.14 17.51 10.47
C THR A 34 -13.50 16.51 11.41
N ALA A 35 -12.88 15.49 10.86
CA ALA A 35 -11.96 14.63 11.57
C ALA A 35 -10.52 15.12 11.41
N THR A 36 -9.66 14.83 12.38
CA THR A 36 -8.24 15.17 12.32
C THR A 36 -7.42 13.89 12.46
N ILE A 37 -6.51 13.68 11.52
CA ILE A 37 -5.60 12.53 11.50
C ILE A 37 -4.17 13.05 11.68
N GLU A 38 -3.38 12.36 12.52
CA GLU A 38 -1.95 12.63 12.65
C GLU A 38 -1.21 12.22 11.37
N ALA A 39 -0.39 13.12 10.83
CA ALA A 39 0.40 12.91 9.64
C ALA A 39 1.85 13.36 9.89
N PRO A 40 2.67 12.53 10.57
CA PRO A 40 4.05 12.86 10.88
C PRO A 40 4.89 13.10 9.61
N ASP A 41 5.97 13.85 9.76
CA ASP A 41 6.91 14.10 8.67
C ASP A 41 7.56 12.78 8.21
N LYS A 42 7.93 12.70 6.93
CA LYS A 42 8.50 11.50 6.29
C LYS A 42 7.56 10.30 6.28
N THR A 43 6.24 10.54 6.27
CA THR A 43 5.22 9.49 6.12
C THR A 43 4.45 9.66 4.82
N SER A 44 3.93 8.53 4.32
CA SER A 44 3.11 8.46 3.12
C SER A 44 1.86 7.63 3.39
N GLY A 45 0.77 7.96 2.71
CA GLY A 45 -0.50 7.28 2.87
C GLY A 45 -1.54 7.74 1.86
N ALA A 46 -2.74 7.20 1.99
CA ALA A 46 -3.88 7.53 1.16
C ALA A 46 -5.16 7.64 2.01
N ILE A 47 -6.07 8.51 1.61
CA ILE A 47 -7.43 8.61 2.16
C ILE A 47 -8.39 8.46 0.99
N ILE A 48 -9.22 7.41 1.02
CA ILE A 48 -10.06 6.99 -0.10
C ILE A 48 -11.52 7.04 0.34
N ALA A 49 -12.36 7.78 -0.38
CA ALA A 49 -13.80 7.79 -0.11
C ALA A 49 -14.41 6.44 -0.55
N LEU A 50 -15.20 5.81 0.33
CA LEU A 50 -15.90 4.58 0.02
C LEU A 50 -17.36 4.85 -0.38
N HIS A 51 -17.81 4.20 -1.44
CA HIS A 51 -19.16 4.30 -1.99
C HIS A 51 -19.79 2.92 -2.09
N ASP A 52 -20.72 2.60 -1.19
CA ASP A 52 -21.34 1.27 -1.08
C ASP A 52 -20.31 0.12 -0.98
N GLY A 53 -19.21 0.36 -0.24
CA GLY A 53 -18.12 -0.61 -0.08
C GLY A 53 -17.15 -0.69 -1.26
N HIS A 54 -17.24 0.23 -2.23
CA HIS A 54 -16.30 0.36 -3.34
C HIS A 54 -15.41 1.59 -3.17
N GLU A 55 -14.13 1.45 -3.51
CA GLU A 55 -13.17 2.55 -3.56
C GLU A 55 -13.61 3.63 -4.57
N GLY A 56 -13.41 4.89 -4.19
CA GLY A 56 -13.78 6.08 -4.96
C GLY A 56 -12.62 7.04 -5.16
N GLU A 57 -12.88 8.32 -4.93
CA GLU A 57 -11.84 9.35 -4.99
C GLU A 57 -10.79 9.08 -3.92
N GLN A 58 -9.52 9.22 -4.29
CA GLN A 58 -8.37 8.95 -3.44
C GLN A 58 -7.50 10.21 -3.32
N ALA A 59 -7.11 10.56 -2.10
CA ALA A 59 -6.05 11.52 -1.86
C ALA A 59 -4.76 10.77 -1.51
N GLU A 60 -3.76 10.83 -2.38
CA GLU A 60 -2.41 10.35 -2.05
C GLU A 60 -1.65 11.46 -1.36
N ILE A 61 -1.00 11.16 -0.24
CA ILE A 61 -0.37 12.17 0.62
C ILE A 61 0.97 11.65 1.11
N THR A 62 2.02 12.40 0.87
CA THR A 62 3.33 12.24 1.49
C THR A 62 3.73 13.54 2.16
N LYS A 63 4.06 13.45 3.45
CA LYS A 63 4.49 14.57 4.28
C LYS A 63 6.00 14.67 4.28
N ASP A 64 6.52 15.89 4.08
CA ASP A 64 7.99 16.14 4.06
C ASP A 64 8.73 15.21 3.07
N GLY A 65 8.18 15.01 1.89
CA GLY A 65 8.73 14.13 0.86
C GLY A 65 9.85 14.78 0.04
N TRP A 66 9.59 14.97 -1.25
CA TRP A 66 10.58 15.46 -2.21
C TRP A 66 11.07 16.88 -1.87
N GLY A 67 12.38 17.04 -1.66
CA GLY A 67 12.98 18.34 -1.30
C GLY A 67 12.51 18.89 0.05
N GLY A 68 11.90 18.06 0.89
CA GLY A 68 11.30 18.46 2.17
C GLY A 68 9.89 19.06 2.06
N ASN A 69 9.27 18.95 0.89
CA ASN A 69 7.92 19.45 0.63
C ASN A 69 6.88 18.34 0.74
N ASP A 70 5.64 18.73 1.03
CA ASP A 70 4.50 17.84 0.86
C ASP A 70 4.30 17.50 -0.62
N THR A 71 4.03 16.23 -0.91
CA THR A 71 3.50 15.81 -2.21
C THR A 71 2.15 15.17 -1.97
N PHE A 72 1.12 15.70 -2.61
CA PHE A 72 -0.22 15.13 -2.52
C PHE A 72 -0.96 15.31 -3.83
N ASP A 73 -1.94 14.48 -4.12
CA ASP A 73 -2.84 14.63 -5.27
C ASP A 73 -4.24 14.10 -4.96
N ILE A 74 -5.18 14.35 -5.86
CA ILE A 74 -6.49 13.70 -5.88
C ILE A 74 -6.58 12.88 -7.15
N SER A 75 -6.87 11.59 -7.00
CA SER A 75 -7.11 10.69 -8.09
C SER A 75 -8.51 10.08 -8.04
N VAL A 76 -9.01 9.71 -9.22
CA VAL A 76 -10.21 8.87 -9.40
C VAL A 76 -9.82 7.52 -9.99
N ILE A 77 -8.55 7.14 -9.86
CA ILE A 77 -7.95 5.99 -10.53
C ILE A 77 -8.59 4.66 -10.10
N VAL A 78 -9.10 4.59 -8.87
CA VAL A 78 -9.78 3.41 -8.30
C VAL A 78 -11.30 3.47 -8.39
N GLY A 79 -11.86 4.63 -8.72
CA GLY A 79 -13.30 4.86 -8.86
C GLY A 79 -13.66 6.29 -8.51
N ALA A 80 -14.96 6.60 -8.55
CA ALA A 80 -15.51 7.85 -8.03
C ALA A 80 -17.02 7.72 -7.77
N GLY A 81 -17.53 8.42 -6.76
CA GLY A 81 -18.94 8.53 -6.39
C GLY A 81 -19.30 9.85 -5.68
N GLY A 82 -18.33 10.72 -5.42
CA GLY A 82 -18.48 12.02 -4.78
C GLY A 82 -17.48 13.04 -5.32
N ASN A 83 -17.29 14.14 -4.60
CA ASN A 83 -16.31 15.17 -4.95
C ASN A 83 -15.28 15.28 -3.85
N MET A 84 -14.01 15.39 -4.22
CA MET A 84 -12.92 15.50 -3.25
C MET A 84 -11.86 16.51 -3.69
N THR A 85 -11.41 17.32 -2.75
CA THR A 85 -10.28 18.23 -2.93
C THR A 85 -9.30 18.12 -1.77
N ILE A 86 -8.06 18.51 -1.99
CA ILE A 86 -7.05 18.65 -0.94
C ILE A 86 -6.19 19.89 -1.17
N GLN A 87 -5.79 20.57 -0.10
CA GLN A 87 -4.83 21.68 -0.14
C GLN A 87 -4.08 21.82 1.18
N GLN A 88 -2.95 22.55 1.17
CA GLN A 88 -2.36 23.04 2.40
C GLN A 88 -3.27 24.10 3.04
N ILE A 89 -3.42 24.05 4.36
CA ILE A 89 -4.22 25.02 5.10
C ILE A 89 -3.61 26.41 4.93
N GLY A 90 -4.46 27.38 4.58
CA GLY A 90 -4.05 28.76 4.32
C GLY A 90 -3.39 29.00 2.96
N ASP A 91 -3.35 27.99 2.08
CA ASP A 91 -2.73 28.11 0.76
C ASP A 91 -3.54 27.44 -0.36
N ALA A 92 -4.56 28.16 -0.84
CA ALA A 92 -5.44 27.69 -1.91
C ALA A 92 -4.71 27.47 -3.25
N SER A 93 -3.51 28.03 -3.42
CA SER A 93 -2.72 27.82 -4.65
C SER A 93 -2.21 26.38 -4.79
N THR A 94 -2.17 25.64 -3.67
CA THR A 94 -1.77 24.23 -3.64
C THR A 94 -2.93 23.26 -3.86
N ARG A 95 -4.15 23.76 -4.11
CA ARG A 95 -5.36 22.94 -4.23
C ARG A 95 -5.29 21.97 -5.40
N LYS A 96 -5.73 20.75 -5.14
CA LYS A 96 -5.89 19.67 -6.12
C LYS A 96 -7.24 19.00 -5.97
N GLY A 97 -7.69 18.37 -7.05
CA GLY A 97 -9.01 17.75 -7.15
C GLY A 97 -10.05 18.62 -7.85
N ASP A 98 -11.17 17.99 -8.24
CA ASP A 98 -12.33 18.67 -8.82
C ASP A 98 -13.44 18.76 -7.75
N PRO A 99 -13.79 19.97 -7.28
CA PRO A 99 -14.83 20.15 -6.27
C PRO A 99 -16.24 19.76 -6.76
N THR A 100 -16.41 19.56 -8.07
CA THR A 100 -17.69 19.30 -8.74
C THR A 100 -17.62 18.12 -9.73
N PHE A 101 -16.69 17.19 -9.50
CA PHE A 101 -16.44 16.02 -10.35
C PHE A 101 -17.73 15.28 -10.77
N MET A 102 -18.59 14.92 -9.81
CA MET A 102 -19.83 14.18 -10.07
C MET A 102 -20.87 15.02 -10.82
N GLN A 103 -20.90 16.33 -10.62
CA GLN A 103 -21.77 17.22 -11.39
C GLN A 103 -21.30 17.29 -12.85
N ASP A 104 -19.99 17.32 -13.08
CA ASP A 104 -19.42 17.33 -14.42
C ASP A 104 -19.55 15.96 -15.12
N LEU A 105 -19.42 14.86 -14.38
CA LEU A 105 -19.76 13.52 -14.85
C LEU A 105 -21.22 13.44 -15.30
N ARG A 106 -22.17 13.95 -14.49
CA ARG A 106 -23.60 13.95 -14.84
C ARG A 106 -23.86 14.74 -16.12
N LYS A 107 -23.30 15.94 -16.26
CA LYS A 107 -23.40 16.74 -17.49
C LYS A 107 -22.79 16.02 -18.69
N ALA A 108 -21.63 15.39 -18.53
CA ALA A 108 -20.98 14.62 -19.59
C ALA A 108 -21.83 13.40 -20.00
N TRP A 109 -22.42 12.72 -19.02
CA TRP A 109 -23.31 11.58 -19.24
C TRP A 109 -24.59 11.98 -19.97
N GLU A 110 -25.22 13.10 -19.58
CA GLU A 110 -26.41 13.61 -20.27
C GLU A 110 -26.14 13.87 -21.76
N ARG A 111 -24.96 14.42 -22.08
CA ARG A 111 -24.51 14.72 -23.44
C ARG A 111 -24.03 13.50 -24.21
N ALA A 112 -23.68 12.41 -23.54
CA ALA A 112 -23.20 11.20 -24.18
C ALA A 112 -24.32 10.56 -25.03
N ASP A 113 -23.96 10.18 -26.26
CA ASP A 113 -24.88 9.48 -27.16
C ASP A 113 -25.18 8.05 -26.67
N ALA A 114 -26.19 7.41 -27.28
CA ALA A 114 -26.61 6.07 -26.90
C ALA A 114 -25.50 5.02 -27.04
N LYS A 115 -24.60 5.18 -28.03
CA LYS A 115 -23.49 4.25 -28.24
C LYS A 115 -22.47 4.35 -27.11
N LYS A 116 -22.11 5.57 -26.70
CA LYS A 116 -21.21 5.82 -25.58
C LYS A 116 -21.80 5.31 -24.27
N LYS A 117 -23.10 5.53 -24.03
CA LYS A 117 -23.79 5.02 -22.84
C LYS A 117 -23.81 3.49 -22.77
N GLU A 118 -24.01 2.82 -23.90
CA GLU A 118 -23.95 1.35 -23.96
C GLU A 118 -22.51 0.83 -23.77
N GLU A 119 -21.50 1.53 -24.32
CA GLU A 119 -20.08 1.17 -24.12
C GLU A 119 -19.64 1.25 -22.65
N LEU A 120 -20.19 2.21 -21.90
CA LEU A 120 -19.88 2.45 -20.49
C LEU A 120 -20.80 1.69 -19.53
N LYS A 121 -21.68 0.85 -20.06
CA LYS A 121 -22.60 0.06 -19.28
C LYS A 121 -21.87 -0.92 -18.38
N GLY A 122 -22.25 -0.95 -17.11
CA GLY A 122 -21.64 -1.81 -16.10
C GLY A 122 -20.43 -1.18 -15.39
N VAL A 123 -19.90 -0.05 -15.90
CA VAL A 123 -18.82 0.71 -15.24
C VAL A 123 -19.21 2.14 -14.87
N VAL A 124 -20.31 2.66 -15.42
CA VAL A 124 -21.03 3.83 -14.90
C VAL A 124 -22.31 3.33 -14.26
N HIS A 125 -22.41 3.53 -12.94
CA HIS A 125 -23.51 3.06 -12.11
C HIS A 125 -24.53 4.18 -11.95
N LEU A 126 -25.78 3.87 -12.30
CA LEU A 126 -26.87 4.83 -12.35
C LEU A 126 -27.86 4.57 -11.21
N ASP A 127 -28.47 5.63 -10.69
CA ASP A 127 -29.65 5.50 -9.86
C ASP A 127 -30.89 5.09 -10.67
N LYS A 128 -32.03 4.96 -9.98
CA LYS A 128 -33.32 4.61 -10.59
C LYS A 128 -33.83 5.64 -11.60
N SER A 129 -33.32 6.87 -11.54
CA SER A 129 -33.65 7.97 -12.45
C SER A 129 -32.71 8.05 -13.66
N GLY A 130 -31.70 7.17 -13.72
CA GLY A 130 -30.70 7.15 -14.79
C GLY A 130 -29.55 8.14 -14.61
N VAL A 131 -29.37 8.68 -13.39
CA VAL A 131 -28.32 9.64 -13.06
C VAL A 131 -27.09 8.89 -12.54
N PRO A 132 -25.87 9.20 -13.02
CA PRO A 132 -24.64 8.63 -12.46
C PRO A 132 -24.49 8.92 -10.96
N VAL A 133 -24.26 7.85 -10.21
CA VAL A 133 -23.97 7.87 -8.77
C VAL A 133 -22.58 7.34 -8.44
N ARG A 134 -22.00 6.50 -9.32
CA ARG A 134 -20.64 5.97 -9.14
C ARG A 134 -20.05 5.57 -10.49
N ILE A 135 -18.73 5.56 -10.59
CA ILE A 135 -17.98 4.92 -11.66
C ILE A 135 -16.96 3.93 -11.06
N ASP A 136 -16.63 2.88 -11.81
CA ASP A 136 -15.53 1.98 -11.48
C ASP A 136 -14.16 2.60 -11.77
N ALA A 137 -13.08 1.87 -11.47
CA ALA A 137 -11.70 2.27 -11.70
C ALA A 137 -11.38 2.56 -13.19
N PRO A 138 -11.11 3.81 -13.60
CA PRO A 138 -10.73 4.15 -14.96
C PRO A 138 -9.44 3.46 -15.41
N LYS A 139 -8.46 3.23 -14.51
CA LYS A 139 -7.22 2.48 -14.85
C LYS A 139 -7.46 1.09 -15.44
N SER A 140 -8.59 0.49 -15.10
CA SER A 140 -8.95 -0.88 -15.52
C SER A 140 -9.84 -0.88 -16.77
N ASN A 141 -10.31 0.29 -17.24
CA ASN A 141 -11.21 0.40 -18.37
C ASN A 141 -10.90 1.63 -19.23
N LYS A 142 -10.28 1.39 -20.40
CA LYS A 142 -9.89 2.43 -21.35
C LYS A 142 -11.05 3.29 -21.87
N ALA A 143 -12.24 2.70 -22.03
CA ALA A 143 -13.40 3.45 -22.52
C ALA A 143 -13.91 4.43 -21.46
N LEU A 144 -13.92 3.99 -20.19
CA LEU A 144 -14.23 4.84 -19.05
C LEU A 144 -13.17 5.92 -18.86
N GLU A 145 -11.88 5.58 -18.89
CA GLU A 145 -10.79 6.56 -18.82
C GLU A 145 -10.95 7.64 -19.89
N ALA A 146 -11.12 7.24 -21.16
CA ALA A 146 -11.32 8.17 -22.26
C ALA A 146 -12.55 9.06 -22.06
N PHE A 147 -13.62 8.54 -21.45
CA PHE A 147 -14.81 9.32 -21.12
C PHE A 147 -14.57 10.31 -19.98
N VAL A 148 -13.93 9.89 -18.89
CA VAL A 148 -13.62 10.76 -17.74
C VAL A 148 -12.71 11.92 -18.15
N ARG A 149 -11.72 11.65 -19.01
CA ARG A 149 -10.85 12.68 -19.59
C ARG A 149 -11.62 13.76 -20.38
N THR A 150 -12.84 13.49 -20.86
CA THR A 150 -13.60 14.54 -21.56
C THR A 150 -14.07 15.70 -20.67
N PHE A 151 -14.12 15.50 -19.35
CA PHE A 151 -14.63 16.51 -18.41
C PHE A 151 -13.73 16.77 -17.21
N ALA A 152 -12.80 15.86 -16.88
CA ALA A 152 -11.96 15.93 -15.69
C ALA A 152 -10.46 16.08 -15.98
N GLU A 153 -10.06 16.16 -17.24
CA GLU A 153 -8.65 16.33 -17.65
C GLU A 153 -8.01 17.54 -16.96
N ASN A 154 -6.81 17.35 -16.40
CA ASN A 154 -6.06 18.34 -15.61
C ASN A 154 -6.69 18.78 -14.29
N LYS A 155 -7.84 18.23 -13.88
CA LYS A 155 -8.47 18.57 -12.59
C LYS A 155 -8.23 17.52 -11.51
N VAL A 156 -8.16 16.26 -11.91
CA VAL A 156 -7.85 15.08 -11.06
C VAL A 156 -6.90 14.18 -11.82
N TYR A 157 -6.24 13.28 -11.11
CA TYR A 157 -5.47 12.17 -11.70
C TYR A 157 -6.44 11.04 -12.07
N ILE A 158 -6.46 10.61 -13.34
CA ILE A 158 -7.49 9.72 -13.90
C ILE A 158 -6.93 8.34 -14.23
N GLY A 159 -5.79 8.29 -14.92
CA GLY A 159 -5.26 7.08 -15.55
C GLY A 159 -4.02 6.53 -14.84
N ILE A 160 -3.07 6.00 -15.60
CA ILE A 160 -1.75 5.62 -15.07
C ILE A 160 -0.77 6.74 -15.46
N GLY A 161 -0.31 7.49 -14.46
CA GLY A 161 0.73 8.50 -14.58
C GLY A 161 2.09 7.93 -14.98
N ALA A 162 3.12 8.78 -15.01
CA ALA A 162 4.46 8.36 -15.39
C ALA A 162 4.95 7.26 -14.44
N TRP A 163 5.27 6.10 -15.00
CA TRP A 163 5.75 4.96 -14.23
C TRP A 163 6.79 4.18 -15.03
N GLY A 164 7.99 4.02 -14.46
CA GLY A 164 9.13 3.43 -15.14
C GLY A 164 9.49 4.17 -16.43
N ASN A 165 9.47 3.46 -17.56
CA ASN A 165 9.73 4.04 -18.89
C ASN A 165 8.49 4.66 -19.54
N SER A 166 7.31 4.50 -18.93
CA SER A 166 6.10 5.18 -19.40
C SER A 166 6.17 6.65 -18.98
N LYS A 167 6.03 7.55 -19.96
CA LYS A 167 5.89 8.98 -19.68
C LYS A 167 4.57 9.32 -19.00
N GLY A 168 3.64 8.36 -18.94
CA GLY A 168 2.29 8.58 -18.43
C GLY A 168 1.53 9.63 -19.23
N ASP A 169 0.38 10.01 -18.70
CA ASP A 169 -0.36 11.16 -19.17
C ASP A 169 0.18 12.46 -18.54
N ALA A 170 0.25 13.54 -19.33
CA ALA A 170 0.82 14.80 -18.86
C ALA A 170 -0.09 15.50 -17.83
N GLY A 171 -1.41 15.36 -17.96
CA GLY A 171 -2.37 15.92 -17.02
C GLY A 171 -2.30 15.20 -15.67
N ASP A 172 -2.19 13.87 -15.69
CA ASP A 172 -1.99 13.06 -14.49
C ASP A 172 -0.68 13.45 -13.77
N ASN A 173 0.43 13.60 -14.51
CA ASN A 173 1.71 14.01 -13.93
C ASN A 173 1.68 15.41 -13.31
N ALA A 174 0.91 16.33 -13.89
CA ALA A 174 0.77 17.69 -13.34
C ALA A 174 0.06 17.67 -11.98
N GLN A 175 -0.84 16.71 -11.76
CA GLN A 175 -1.52 16.54 -10.48
C GLN A 175 -0.56 16.04 -9.39
N SER A 176 0.49 15.27 -9.69
CA SER A 176 1.41 14.72 -8.68
C SER A 176 2.59 15.65 -8.31
N SER A 177 2.54 16.95 -8.63
CA SER A 177 3.62 17.91 -8.31
C SER A 177 3.76 18.19 -6.81
N ALA A 178 4.97 18.42 -6.30
CA ALA A 178 5.16 18.85 -4.91
C ALA A 178 4.55 20.23 -4.63
N ALA A 179 3.99 20.41 -3.44
CA ALA A 179 3.63 21.71 -2.89
C ALA A 179 4.87 22.43 -2.32
N HIS A 180 4.65 23.51 -1.56
CA HIS A 180 5.75 24.27 -0.95
C HIS A 180 5.81 24.03 0.55
N GLY A 181 6.95 23.54 1.02
CA GLY A 181 7.17 23.19 2.42
C GLY A 181 6.25 22.08 2.92
N ASN A 182 6.16 21.98 4.24
CA ASN A 182 5.40 20.97 4.96
C ASN A 182 4.40 21.68 5.88
N LYS A 183 3.10 21.44 5.69
CA LYS A 183 2.01 22.12 6.41
C LYS A 183 0.85 21.17 6.69
N ASP A 184 -0.04 21.56 7.60
CA ASP A 184 -1.31 20.85 7.75
C ASP A 184 -2.13 20.90 6.45
N LEU A 185 -2.83 19.80 6.17
CA LEU A 185 -3.63 19.65 4.97
C LEU A 185 -5.12 19.68 5.34
N ILE A 186 -5.95 20.20 4.45
CA ILE A 186 -7.40 20.02 4.51
C ILE A 186 -7.85 19.24 3.28
N LEU A 187 -8.46 18.08 3.53
CA LEU A 187 -9.16 17.26 2.57
C LEU A 187 -10.65 17.55 2.74
N THR A 188 -11.33 17.93 1.67
CA THR A 188 -12.77 18.22 1.69
C THR A 188 -13.49 17.21 0.81
N TYR A 189 -14.52 16.58 1.35
CA TYR A 189 -15.42 15.69 0.63
C TYR A 189 -16.84 16.27 0.61
N SER A 190 -17.55 16.10 -0.50
CA SER A 190 -18.98 16.43 -0.62
C SER A 190 -19.63 15.70 -1.80
N ASP A 191 -20.90 15.35 -1.71
CA ASP A 191 -21.69 14.94 -2.89
C ASP A 191 -22.15 16.17 -3.71
N GLY A 192 -22.05 17.36 -3.10
CA GLY A 192 -22.42 18.65 -3.67
C GLY A 192 -21.22 19.40 -4.22
N ASP A 193 -20.61 20.25 -3.40
CA ASP A 193 -19.44 21.05 -3.75
C ASP A 193 -18.36 20.86 -2.67
N ALA A 194 -17.26 20.23 -3.08
CA ALA A 194 -16.12 19.94 -2.21
C ALA A 194 -15.07 21.06 -2.18
N THR A 195 -15.44 22.29 -2.56
CA THR A 195 -14.59 23.48 -2.33
C THR A 195 -14.36 23.64 -0.83
N PRO A 196 -13.08 23.70 -0.37
CA PRO A 196 -12.78 23.95 1.03
C PRO A 196 -13.37 25.30 1.47
N ASP A 197 -13.91 25.37 2.68
CA ASP A 197 -14.36 26.65 3.23
C ASP A 197 -13.11 27.51 3.50
N ASP A 198 -13.04 28.73 2.96
CA ASP A 198 -11.87 29.61 3.06
C ASP A 198 -11.59 30.12 4.49
N HIS A 199 -12.40 29.72 5.45
CA HIS A 199 -12.21 29.99 6.87
C HIS A 199 -11.60 28.76 7.53
N ALA A 200 -10.46 28.95 8.22
CA ALA A 200 -9.82 27.90 9.01
C ALA A 200 -10.88 27.14 9.82
N PRO A 201 -10.88 25.79 9.78
CA PRO A 201 -11.94 25.00 10.39
C PRO A 201 -12.12 25.42 11.85
N GLN A 202 -13.36 25.77 12.22
CA GLN A 202 -13.67 25.93 13.64
C GLN A 202 -13.37 24.60 14.31
N LEU A 203 -12.32 24.58 15.13
CA LEU A 203 -11.84 23.42 15.89
C LEU A 203 -12.98 22.87 16.77
N ALA A 204 -13.78 21.97 16.22
CA ALA A 204 -14.80 21.23 16.95
C ALA A 204 -14.25 19.83 17.30
N HIS A 205 -14.21 19.56 18.61
CA HIS A 205 -13.90 18.30 19.28
C HIS A 205 -12.67 17.51 18.79
N ARG A 206 -11.53 17.76 19.44
CA ARG A 206 -10.45 16.78 19.57
C ARG A 206 -11.01 15.47 20.14
N ILE A 207 -11.05 14.42 19.35
CA ILE A 207 -11.10 13.06 19.89
C ILE A 207 -9.69 12.76 20.41
N GLN A 208 -9.49 12.93 21.72
CA GLN A 208 -8.30 12.45 22.40
C GLN A 208 -8.27 10.93 22.36
N GLY A 209 -7.35 10.38 21.58
CA GLY A 209 -6.95 8.98 21.62
C GLY A 209 -5.44 8.88 21.72
N SER A 210 -4.85 9.43 22.79
CA SER A 210 -3.44 9.21 23.09
C SER A 210 -3.22 7.73 23.42
N VAL A 211 -2.51 7.00 22.56
CA VAL A 211 -1.79 5.79 22.99
C VAL A 211 -0.43 5.76 22.31
N VAL A 212 0.62 5.92 23.10
CA VAL A 212 1.99 5.58 22.73
C VAL A 212 1.97 4.12 22.24
N ALA A 213 2.28 3.87 20.97
CA ALA A 213 2.33 2.52 20.42
C ALA A 213 3.44 1.72 21.12
N HIS A 214 3.08 0.96 22.15
CA HIS A 214 3.87 -0.15 22.64
C HIS A 214 3.74 -1.29 21.63
N VAL A 215 4.79 -1.49 20.82
CA VAL A 215 4.99 -2.74 20.07
C VAL A 215 4.91 -3.89 21.08
N LYS A 216 3.85 -4.71 21.03
CA LYS A 216 3.74 -5.88 21.88
C LYS A 216 4.80 -6.90 21.45
N ALA A 217 5.84 -7.05 22.26
CA ALA A 217 6.68 -8.26 22.21
C ALA A 217 5.80 -9.43 22.65
N VAL A 218 5.63 -10.43 21.78
CA VAL A 218 4.90 -11.65 22.13
C VAL A 218 5.83 -12.54 22.95
N ALA A 219 5.40 -12.94 24.15
CA ALA A 219 6.15 -13.88 24.99
C ALA A 219 6.07 -15.30 24.42
N ALA A 220 7.15 -16.07 24.54
CA ALA A 220 7.25 -17.45 24.07
C ALA A 220 6.12 -18.33 24.62
N SER A 221 5.26 -18.88 23.76
CA SER A 221 4.32 -19.94 24.13
C SER A 221 4.95 -21.30 23.82
N THR A 222 4.92 -22.20 24.80
CA THR A 222 5.53 -23.55 24.74
C THR A 222 4.50 -24.64 24.39
N GLY A 223 3.33 -24.25 23.87
CA GLY A 223 2.29 -25.17 23.43
C GLY A 223 2.42 -25.57 21.97
N ALA A 224 1.82 -26.70 21.58
CA ALA A 224 1.69 -27.05 20.17
C ALA A 224 1.01 -25.89 19.40
N PRO A 225 1.54 -25.45 18.25
CA PRO A 225 0.95 -24.36 17.48
C PRO A 225 -0.54 -24.63 17.21
N SER A 226 -1.41 -23.68 17.53
CA SER A 226 -2.83 -23.73 17.20
C SER A 226 -3.25 -22.43 16.51
N GLY A 227 -4.12 -22.57 15.50
CA GLY A 227 -4.56 -21.44 14.66
C GLY A 227 -3.56 -21.01 13.58
N PRO A 228 -3.89 -19.94 12.83
CA PRO A 228 -3.04 -19.41 11.77
C PRO A 228 -1.75 -18.78 12.31
N GLY A 229 -0.67 -18.85 11.52
CA GLY A 229 0.57 -18.19 11.88
C GLY A 229 1.82 -18.75 11.23
N ILE A 230 2.96 -18.32 11.74
CA ILE A 230 4.29 -18.69 11.22
C ILE A 230 5.10 -19.41 12.29
N VAL A 231 5.59 -20.61 11.98
CA VAL A 231 6.66 -21.25 12.75
C VAL A 231 7.98 -20.63 12.29
N LEU A 232 8.48 -19.66 13.04
CA LEU A 232 9.66 -18.88 12.68
C LEU A 232 10.90 -19.44 13.37
N SER A 233 11.96 -19.70 12.60
CA SER A 233 13.23 -20.21 13.10
C SER A 233 14.39 -19.29 12.74
N ASN A 234 15.29 -19.07 13.70
CA ASN A 234 16.59 -18.43 13.48
C ASN A 234 17.70 -19.49 13.50
N LYS A 235 18.23 -19.86 12.34
CA LYS A 235 19.42 -20.74 12.20
C LYS A 235 20.73 -19.96 12.02
N GLY A 236 20.67 -18.63 12.17
CA GLY A 236 21.83 -17.74 12.18
C GLY A 236 22.70 -17.91 13.42
N GLN A 237 23.81 -17.18 13.45
CA GLN A 237 24.81 -17.21 14.53
C GLN A 237 24.58 -16.12 15.58
N ARG A 238 23.63 -15.22 15.38
CA ARG A 238 23.31 -14.13 16.31
C ARG A 238 21.81 -14.09 16.62
N GLU A 239 21.47 -13.42 17.71
CA GLU A 239 20.08 -13.07 17.95
C GLU A 239 19.64 -12.05 16.89
N ASP A 240 18.50 -12.29 16.27
CA ASP A 240 17.89 -11.39 15.31
C ASP A 240 16.46 -11.09 15.75
N LYS A 241 16.02 -9.86 15.48
CA LYS A 241 14.64 -9.44 15.68
C LYS A 241 13.93 -9.44 14.34
N TYR A 242 12.82 -10.15 14.28
CA TYR A 242 12.00 -10.32 13.09
C TYR A 242 10.75 -9.49 13.19
N PHE A 243 10.39 -8.84 12.10
CA PHE A 243 9.27 -7.91 12.04
C PHE A 243 8.29 -8.37 10.95
N PHE A 244 7.01 -8.37 11.30
CA PHE A 244 5.93 -8.79 10.43
C PHE A 244 5.22 -7.56 9.88
N TYR A 245 5.18 -7.44 8.56
CA TYR A 245 4.62 -6.29 7.87
C TYR A 245 3.40 -6.73 7.06
N PRO A 246 2.18 -6.31 7.43
CA PRO A 246 1.01 -6.54 6.59
C PRO A 246 1.19 -5.84 5.23
N ASN A 247 0.50 -6.31 4.20
CA ASN A 247 0.40 -5.60 2.92
C ASN A 247 -0.25 -4.24 3.11
N TYR A 248 0.29 -3.24 2.42
CA TYR A 248 -0.28 -1.90 2.31
C TYR A 248 -1.55 -1.93 1.44
N TRP A 249 -1.58 -2.77 0.40
CA TRP A 249 -2.77 -3.14 -0.37
C TRP A 249 -2.63 -4.57 -0.94
N ASN A 250 -3.76 -5.23 -1.22
CA ASN A 250 -3.82 -6.58 -1.80
C ASN A 250 -4.61 -6.54 -3.12
N GLY A 251 -3.99 -6.90 -4.24
CA GLY A 251 -4.65 -6.98 -5.55
C GLY A 251 -4.74 -8.41 -6.09
N ASN A 252 -5.39 -8.58 -7.24
CA ASN A 252 -5.46 -9.85 -7.99
C ASN A 252 -4.08 -10.19 -8.61
N GLY A 253 -3.14 -10.66 -7.79
CA GLY A 253 -1.80 -11.08 -8.20
C GLY A 253 -0.70 -10.03 -8.07
N THR A 254 -0.98 -8.90 -7.43
CA THR A 254 0.02 -7.89 -7.05
C THR A 254 -0.28 -7.41 -5.63
N ALA A 255 0.73 -7.06 -4.85
CA ALA A 255 0.56 -6.55 -3.49
C ALA A 255 1.50 -5.39 -3.22
N GLY A 256 0.98 -4.36 -2.54
CA GLY A 256 1.77 -3.23 -2.08
C GLY A 256 2.48 -3.60 -0.79
N ALA A 257 3.80 -3.62 -0.81
CA ALA A 257 4.56 -3.98 0.37
C ALA A 257 4.71 -2.79 1.35
N ASN A 258 4.52 -3.05 2.64
CA ASN A 258 4.70 -2.10 3.74
C ASN A 258 6.09 -2.30 4.38
N PHE A 259 6.84 -1.23 4.66
CA PHE A 259 8.24 -1.32 5.11
C PHE A 259 8.53 -0.69 6.47
N ASP A 260 7.62 0.12 6.98
CA ASP A 260 7.83 0.96 8.14
C ASP A 260 6.82 0.72 9.25
N LYS A 261 5.77 -0.08 8.99
CA LYS A 261 4.70 -0.37 9.97
C LYS A 261 4.57 -1.85 10.29
N PRO A 262 5.49 -2.42 11.09
CA PRO A 262 5.35 -3.79 11.53
C PRO A 262 4.15 -3.92 12.47
N SER A 263 3.32 -4.93 12.26
CA SER A 263 2.19 -5.23 13.15
C SER A 263 2.61 -6.01 14.40
N THR A 264 3.68 -6.79 14.30
CA THR A 264 4.26 -7.55 15.41
C THR A 264 5.75 -7.81 15.19
N SER A 265 6.45 -8.21 16.25
CA SER A 265 7.85 -8.60 16.19
C SER A 265 8.20 -9.67 17.21
N VAL A 266 9.23 -10.46 16.91
CA VAL A 266 9.79 -11.47 17.81
C VAL A 266 11.32 -11.44 17.73
N SER A 267 11.99 -11.52 18.87
CA SER A 267 13.44 -11.75 18.92
C SER A 267 13.68 -13.24 19.10
N LEU A 268 14.57 -13.81 18.28
CA LEU A 268 14.95 -15.22 18.38
C LEU A 268 16.46 -15.35 18.50
N LYS A 269 16.90 -16.11 19.50
CA LYS A 269 18.30 -16.48 19.65
C LYS A 269 18.74 -17.45 18.56
N PRO A 270 20.06 -17.64 18.36
CA PRO A 270 20.58 -18.69 17.48
C PRO A 270 19.98 -20.06 17.82
N GLY A 271 19.45 -20.74 16.81
CA GLY A 271 18.81 -22.05 16.92
C GLY A 271 17.38 -22.03 17.46
N GLU A 272 16.85 -20.87 17.86
CA GLU A 272 15.50 -20.77 18.43
C GLU A 272 14.43 -20.88 17.35
N THR A 273 13.30 -21.50 17.72
CA THR A 273 12.08 -21.58 16.91
C THR A 273 10.90 -21.16 17.75
N HIS A 274 10.04 -20.32 17.18
CA HIS A 274 8.87 -19.77 17.85
C HIS A 274 7.67 -19.74 16.91
N PHE A 275 6.48 -20.05 17.43
CA PHE A 275 5.25 -19.90 16.67
C PHE A 275 4.66 -18.50 16.89
N VAL A 276 4.63 -17.71 15.83
CA VAL A 276 4.01 -16.38 15.81
C VAL A 276 2.56 -16.55 15.35
N SER A 277 1.64 -16.44 16.30
CA SER A 277 0.20 -16.43 15.98
C SER A 277 -0.18 -15.14 15.28
N LEU A 278 -0.94 -15.28 14.19
CA LEU A 278 -1.40 -14.18 13.34
C LEU A 278 -2.88 -14.39 13.00
N PRO A 279 -3.63 -13.31 12.68
CA PRO A 279 -5.00 -13.47 12.22
C PRO A 279 -5.02 -14.20 10.85
N ALA A 280 -6.06 -15.00 10.60
CA ALA A 280 -6.23 -15.69 9.31
C ALA A 280 -6.22 -14.73 8.11
N SER A 281 -6.69 -13.50 8.32
CA SER A 281 -6.70 -12.42 7.33
C SER A 281 -5.32 -11.80 7.07
N PHE A 282 -4.25 -12.21 7.76
CA PHE A 282 -2.92 -11.65 7.53
C PHE A 282 -2.44 -12.00 6.12
N LYS A 283 -2.13 -10.96 5.35
CA LYS A 283 -1.41 -11.00 4.08
C LYS A 283 -0.24 -10.03 4.20
N GLY A 284 1.00 -10.46 3.98
CA GLY A 284 2.17 -9.64 4.26
C GLY A 284 3.49 -10.39 4.17
N ARG A 285 4.48 -9.92 4.92
CA ARG A 285 5.81 -10.53 4.96
C ARG A 285 6.45 -10.51 6.34
N VAL A 286 7.50 -11.29 6.52
CA VAL A 286 8.44 -11.20 7.65
C VAL A 286 9.86 -10.96 7.13
N GLN A 287 10.63 -10.15 7.87
CA GLN A 287 12.05 -9.88 7.59
C GLN A 287 12.87 -9.69 8.86
N ARG A 288 14.21 -9.69 8.72
CA ARG A 288 15.16 -9.31 9.78
C ARG A 288 15.28 -7.80 9.89
N GLY A 289 15.15 -7.27 11.11
CA GLY A 289 15.25 -5.84 11.38
C GLY A 289 14.21 -5.00 10.63
N THR A 290 14.39 -3.69 10.65
CA THR A 290 13.43 -2.71 10.10
C THR A 290 13.95 -1.96 8.88
N PHE A 291 15.15 -2.28 8.40
CA PHE A 291 15.78 -1.57 7.30
C PHE A 291 15.76 -2.40 6.02
N GLN A 292 15.66 -1.72 4.88
CA GLN A 292 15.91 -2.29 3.56
C GLN A 292 17.35 -1.98 3.13
N PRO A 293 18.03 -2.89 2.39
CA PRO A 293 17.50 -4.12 1.79
C PRO A 293 17.37 -5.28 2.77
N ALA A 294 16.40 -6.15 2.54
CA ALA A 294 16.17 -7.35 3.34
C ALA A 294 15.60 -8.50 2.51
N THR A 295 15.93 -9.73 2.89
CA THR A 295 15.26 -10.93 2.36
C THR A 295 13.87 -11.05 2.99
N TRP A 296 12.86 -11.33 2.16
CA TRP A 296 11.48 -11.51 2.63
C TRP A 296 11.02 -12.94 2.53
N ALA A 297 10.23 -13.35 3.51
CA ALA A 297 9.26 -14.41 3.34
C ALA A 297 7.87 -13.77 3.26
N GLU A 298 7.22 -13.90 2.11
CA GLU A 298 5.90 -13.33 1.81
C GLU A 298 4.83 -14.41 1.97
N PHE A 299 3.67 -14.05 2.53
CA PHE A 299 2.59 -15.01 2.73
C PHE A 299 1.23 -14.36 2.97
N GLN A 300 0.20 -15.14 2.67
CA GLN A 300 -1.16 -14.98 3.18
C GLN A 300 -1.57 -16.23 3.94
N LEU A 301 -2.30 -16.07 5.05
CA LEU A 301 -2.63 -17.22 5.92
C LEU A 301 -3.97 -17.88 5.60
N SER A 302 -4.82 -17.21 4.83
CA SER A 302 -6.09 -17.75 4.32
C SER A 302 -6.35 -17.16 2.95
N ALA A 303 -6.00 -17.90 1.90
CA ALA A 303 -6.32 -17.54 0.53
C ALA A 303 -7.83 -17.63 0.25
N ASP A 304 -8.33 -16.81 -0.66
CA ASP A 304 -9.77 -16.73 -0.92
C ASP A 304 -10.31 -17.98 -1.66
N ASN A 305 -9.44 -18.69 -2.38
CA ASN A 305 -9.79 -19.85 -3.20
C ASN A 305 -9.82 -21.18 -2.43
N ASP A 306 -8.90 -21.42 -1.50
CA ASP A 306 -8.77 -22.69 -0.79
C ASP A 306 -8.67 -22.57 0.74
N HIS A 307 -8.68 -21.34 1.26
CA HIS A 307 -8.53 -21.01 2.68
C HIS A 307 -7.23 -21.52 3.31
N GLY A 308 -6.26 -21.95 2.50
CA GLY A 308 -4.92 -22.34 2.91
C GLY A 308 -3.99 -21.13 3.09
N ALA A 309 -2.86 -21.38 3.74
CA ALA A 309 -1.74 -20.43 3.70
C ALA A 309 -0.95 -20.62 2.40
N HIS A 310 -0.52 -19.52 1.80
CA HIS A 310 0.30 -19.47 0.59
C HIS A 310 1.46 -18.52 0.83
N GLY A 311 2.62 -18.80 0.26
CA GLY A 311 3.78 -17.93 0.43
C GLY A 311 5.01 -18.37 -0.33
N ASP A 312 6.02 -17.50 -0.30
CA ASP A 312 7.25 -17.64 -1.06
C ASP A 312 8.38 -16.85 -0.40
N ILE A 313 9.58 -16.94 -0.99
CA ILE A 313 10.72 -16.11 -0.62
C ILE A 313 10.93 -15.08 -1.73
N SER A 314 11.11 -13.82 -1.35
CA SER A 314 11.34 -12.72 -2.28
C SER A 314 12.63 -11.96 -1.96
N LEU A 315 13.37 -11.64 -3.01
CA LEU A 315 14.59 -10.83 -3.02
C LEU A 315 14.39 -9.53 -3.81
N GLU A 316 13.14 -9.19 -4.13
CA GLU A 316 12.80 -8.02 -4.94
C GLU A 316 13.22 -6.71 -4.28
N GLN A 317 13.17 -6.64 -2.95
CA GLN A 317 13.70 -5.51 -2.16
C GLN A 317 15.11 -5.75 -1.62
N GLY A 318 15.78 -6.78 -2.15
CA GLY A 318 17.18 -7.14 -1.92
C GLY A 318 17.34 -8.36 -1.02
N CYS A 319 18.57 -8.58 -0.55
CA CYS A 319 18.89 -9.80 0.18
C CYS A 319 19.92 -9.52 1.29
N ASP A 320 19.54 -9.80 2.53
CA ASP A 320 20.39 -9.68 3.72
C ASP A 320 20.82 -11.06 4.28
N GLY A 321 20.57 -12.12 3.51
CA GLY A 321 20.96 -13.50 3.83
C GLY A 321 19.89 -14.50 3.41
N ALA A 322 20.21 -15.79 3.53
CA ALA A 322 19.34 -16.87 3.10
C ALA A 322 18.07 -17.03 3.98
N ALA A 323 16.98 -17.49 3.34
CA ALA A 323 15.73 -17.84 3.98
C ALA A 323 15.00 -18.95 3.21
N THR A 324 14.23 -19.76 3.94
CA THR A 324 13.35 -20.80 3.38
C THR A 324 11.94 -20.69 3.95
N ILE A 325 10.95 -21.14 3.17
CA ILE A 325 9.55 -21.25 3.58
C ILE A 325 9.02 -22.64 3.25
N ALA A 326 8.24 -23.24 4.15
CA ALA A 326 7.75 -24.60 4.02
C ALA A 326 6.32 -24.77 4.54
N SER A 327 5.59 -25.70 3.93
CA SER A 327 4.29 -26.18 4.39
C SER A 327 4.38 -26.88 5.76
N THR A 328 3.32 -26.81 6.56
CA THR A 328 3.26 -27.45 7.89
C THR A 328 2.11 -28.45 8.02
N ASP A 329 1.34 -28.66 6.95
CA ASP A 329 0.18 -29.56 6.88
C ASP A 329 0.54 -31.02 6.50
N GLY A 330 1.84 -31.32 6.37
CA GLY A 330 2.33 -32.64 5.97
C GLY A 330 2.51 -32.83 4.47
N SER A 331 2.21 -31.82 3.63
CA SER A 331 2.44 -31.87 2.18
C SER A 331 3.93 -31.84 1.79
N LYS A 332 4.81 -31.34 2.67
CA LYS A 332 6.28 -31.31 2.51
C LYS A 332 6.75 -30.50 1.29
N VAL A 333 5.98 -29.48 0.90
CA VAL A 333 6.39 -28.48 -0.10
C VAL A 333 7.25 -27.42 0.59
N GLU A 334 8.37 -27.03 -0.03
CA GLU A 334 9.31 -26.02 0.45
C GLU A 334 9.87 -25.16 -0.69
N GLY A 335 10.29 -23.95 -0.34
CA GLY A 335 10.90 -22.97 -1.23
C GLY A 335 11.97 -22.15 -0.52
N GLY A 336 12.68 -21.31 -1.27
CA GLY A 336 13.81 -20.53 -0.78
C GLY A 336 15.17 -21.21 -0.98
N PHE A 337 16.16 -20.76 -0.21
CA PHE A 337 17.56 -21.09 -0.40
C PHE A 337 18.33 -21.00 0.94
N THR A 338 19.52 -21.60 1.02
CA THR A 338 20.24 -21.82 2.30
C THR A 338 21.70 -21.37 2.27
N GLU A 339 22.14 -20.78 1.17
CA GLU A 339 23.49 -20.32 0.89
C GLU A 339 23.83 -19.12 1.80
N ARG A 340 24.49 -19.39 2.93
CA ARG A 340 24.80 -18.38 3.97
C ARG A 340 25.79 -17.32 3.54
N ASP A 341 26.63 -17.63 2.55
CA ASP A 341 27.65 -16.75 1.98
C ASP A 341 27.12 -15.94 0.79
N ILE A 342 25.80 -15.93 0.56
CA ILE A 342 25.17 -15.24 -0.57
C ILE A 342 25.57 -13.76 -0.63
N VAL A 343 25.58 -13.08 0.51
CA VAL A 343 25.98 -11.66 0.58
C VAL A 343 27.49 -11.54 0.41
N GLU A 344 28.29 -12.37 1.10
CA GLU A 344 29.75 -12.32 1.04
C GLU A 344 30.27 -12.44 -0.41
N LYS A 345 29.75 -13.43 -1.15
CA LYS A 345 30.14 -13.75 -2.52
C LYS A 345 29.58 -12.81 -3.59
N ALA A 346 28.68 -11.90 -3.23
CA ALA A 346 28.11 -10.96 -4.20
C ALA A 346 29.17 -10.00 -4.75
N PRO A 347 29.16 -9.67 -6.06
CA PRO A 347 30.06 -8.67 -6.61
C PRO A 347 29.77 -7.30 -6.00
N ALA A 348 30.78 -6.43 -5.89
CA ALA A 348 30.63 -5.11 -5.27
C ALA A 348 29.49 -4.27 -5.88
N ALA A 349 29.26 -4.38 -7.21
CA ALA A 349 28.17 -3.69 -7.89
C ALA A 349 26.75 -4.18 -7.52
N ALA A 350 26.63 -5.42 -7.03
CA ALA A 350 25.38 -5.99 -6.54
C ALA A 350 25.12 -5.64 -5.08
N LYS A 351 26.12 -5.10 -4.36
CA LYS A 351 26.04 -4.83 -2.93
C LYS A 351 25.65 -3.39 -2.65
N GLN A 352 25.00 -3.17 -1.52
CA GLN A 352 24.85 -1.85 -0.93
C GLN A 352 24.91 -1.93 0.60
N LYS A 353 25.30 -0.82 1.21
CA LYS A 353 25.29 -0.68 2.65
C LYS A 353 23.91 -0.19 3.09
N ARG A 354 23.24 -0.99 3.91
CA ARG A 354 21.98 -0.65 4.56
C ARG A 354 22.20 0.48 5.58
N GLN A 355 21.11 1.15 5.97
CA GLN A 355 21.15 2.29 6.89
C GLN A 355 21.77 1.95 8.28
N ASP A 356 21.64 0.71 8.73
CA ASP A 356 22.28 0.20 9.95
C ASP A 356 23.75 -0.20 9.77
N GLY A 357 24.32 0.06 8.59
CA GLY A 357 25.70 -0.27 8.25
C GLY A 357 25.91 -1.72 7.82
N VAL A 358 24.88 -2.56 7.80
CA VAL A 358 24.97 -3.94 7.32
C VAL A 358 25.14 -3.95 5.81
N GLU A 359 26.09 -4.73 5.30
CA GLU A 359 26.21 -4.97 3.87
C GLU A 359 25.13 -5.97 3.42
N CYS A 360 24.38 -5.61 2.39
CA CYS A 360 23.34 -6.44 1.80
C CYS A 360 23.53 -6.47 0.27
N ILE A 361 22.86 -7.40 -0.39
CA ILE A 361 22.65 -7.32 -1.83
C ILE A 361 21.54 -6.30 -2.08
N ALA A 362 21.74 -5.44 -3.07
CA ALA A 362 20.83 -4.37 -3.42
C ALA A 362 19.48 -4.89 -3.91
N SER A 363 18.46 -4.03 -3.84
CA SER A 363 17.14 -4.30 -4.38
C SER A 363 17.23 -4.59 -5.88
N THR A 364 16.62 -5.69 -6.32
CA THR A 364 16.63 -6.10 -7.72
C THR A 364 15.59 -5.35 -8.54
N MET A 365 14.46 -4.99 -7.93
CA MET A 365 13.39 -4.22 -8.57
C MET A 365 13.50 -2.71 -8.29
N GLY A 366 14.44 -2.33 -7.43
CA GLY A 366 14.58 -0.97 -6.92
C GLY A 366 13.64 -0.70 -5.75
N ASN A 367 13.98 0.31 -4.94
CA ASN A 367 13.07 0.85 -3.93
C ASN A 367 12.43 2.10 -4.55
N TRP A 368 11.12 2.08 -4.85
CA TRP A 368 10.22 3.14 -5.41
C TRP A 368 10.81 4.19 -6.37
N MET A 369 11.88 4.88 -6.00
CA MET A 369 12.63 5.90 -6.74
C MET A 369 13.90 5.37 -7.47
N GLY A 370 14.34 4.14 -7.19
CA GLY A 370 15.52 3.52 -7.80
C GLY A 370 15.15 2.55 -8.91
N GLY A 371 15.92 2.54 -10.01
CA GLY A 371 15.80 1.52 -11.04
C GLY A 371 16.32 0.14 -10.57
N PRO A 372 16.06 -0.94 -11.33
CA PRO A 372 16.53 -2.26 -11.00
C PRO A 372 18.06 -2.33 -10.92
N ASN A 373 18.61 -3.01 -9.91
CA ASN A 373 20.04 -3.29 -9.86
C ASN A 373 20.37 -4.54 -10.70
N HIS A 374 20.83 -4.32 -11.93
CA HIS A 374 21.17 -5.40 -12.86
C HIS A 374 22.23 -6.36 -12.33
N ALA A 375 23.24 -5.87 -11.60
CA ALA A 375 24.27 -6.73 -11.03
C ALA A 375 23.72 -7.64 -9.93
N ALA A 376 22.79 -7.13 -9.10
CA ALA A 376 22.07 -7.92 -8.11
C ALA A 376 21.17 -8.97 -8.78
N ILE A 377 20.42 -8.58 -9.83
CA ILE A 377 19.58 -9.50 -10.61
C ILE A 377 20.42 -10.63 -11.20
N GLU A 378 21.51 -10.31 -11.89
CA GLU A 378 22.38 -11.30 -12.53
C GLU A 378 22.98 -12.26 -11.50
N TYR A 379 23.52 -11.71 -10.40
CA TYR A 379 24.14 -12.49 -9.35
C TYR A 379 23.13 -13.43 -8.68
N LEU A 380 21.96 -12.92 -8.27
CA LEU A 380 20.93 -13.72 -7.59
C LEU A 380 20.33 -14.77 -8.53
N ASN A 381 20.18 -14.48 -9.82
CA ASN A 381 19.73 -15.49 -10.79
C ASN A 381 20.70 -16.65 -10.92
N LYS A 382 22.00 -16.36 -10.86
CA LYS A 382 23.05 -17.39 -10.90
C LYS A 382 23.18 -18.15 -9.59
N ALA A 383 23.14 -17.46 -8.45
CA ALA A 383 23.43 -18.04 -7.15
C ALA A 383 22.22 -18.73 -6.51
N VAL A 384 21.02 -18.18 -6.71
CA VAL A 384 19.75 -18.67 -6.13
C VAL A 384 18.85 -19.23 -7.22
N GLY A 385 18.57 -18.42 -8.23
CA GLY A 385 17.67 -18.72 -9.34
C GLY A 385 16.19 -18.48 -9.02
N GLN A 386 15.44 -17.97 -10.01
CA GLN A 386 14.02 -17.61 -9.88
C GLN A 386 13.13 -18.77 -9.36
N LYS A 387 13.55 -20.02 -9.61
CA LYS A 387 12.87 -21.23 -9.13
C LYS A 387 12.93 -21.46 -7.63
N LYS A 388 13.73 -20.67 -6.90
CA LYS A 388 13.87 -20.75 -5.45
C LYS A 388 13.29 -19.53 -4.73
N ALA A 389 13.39 -18.34 -5.34
CA ALA A 389 12.91 -17.09 -4.79
C ALA A 389 12.54 -16.10 -5.90
N TYR A 390 11.64 -15.15 -5.64
CA TYR A 390 11.39 -14.04 -6.55
C TYR A 390 12.64 -13.15 -6.60
N ILE A 391 13.30 -13.10 -7.76
CA ILE A 391 14.44 -12.20 -8.01
C ILE A 391 13.94 -11.01 -8.79
N THR A 392 13.08 -11.24 -9.77
CA THR A 392 12.29 -10.22 -10.45
C THR A 392 10.83 -10.67 -10.44
N GLY A 393 9.90 -9.72 -10.46
CA GLY A 393 8.47 -10.02 -10.52
C GLY A 393 8.11 -10.90 -11.73
N GLY A 394 6.99 -11.63 -11.61
CA GLY A 394 6.50 -12.50 -12.68
C GLY A 394 6.16 -13.90 -12.19
N THR A 395 6.47 -14.93 -12.97
CA THR A 395 6.16 -16.33 -12.67
C THR A 395 7.44 -17.17 -12.52
N GLY A 396 7.32 -18.37 -11.95
CA GLY A 396 8.41 -19.35 -11.90
C GLY A 396 9.01 -19.58 -10.51
N THR A 397 8.59 -18.80 -9.51
CA THR A 397 8.86 -19.07 -8.09
C THR A 397 7.76 -19.99 -7.54
N PRO A 398 8.10 -21.03 -6.75
CA PRO A 398 7.11 -21.93 -6.17
C PRO A 398 6.21 -21.21 -5.17
N ASP A 399 4.90 -21.40 -5.32
CA ASP A 399 3.90 -21.05 -4.30
C ASP A 399 3.82 -22.19 -3.27
N ILE A 400 4.20 -21.88 -2.03
CA ILE A 400 4.23 -22.83 -0.92
C ILE A 400 2.88 -22.80 -0.20
N ALA A 401 2.01 -23.72 -0.58
CA ALA A 401 0.69 -23.86 0.01
C ALA A 401 0.69 -24.79 1.25
N SER A 402 -0.13 -24.46 2.26
CA SER A 402 -0.36 -25.28 3.45
C SER A 402 -1.80 -25.13 3.95
N LYS A 403 -2.56 -26.22 3.95
CA LYS A 403 -4.00 -26.24 4.25
C LYS A 403 -4.36 -25.86 5.69
N ASN A 404 -3.40 -25.93 6.59
CA ASN A 404 -3.61 -25.71 8.02
C ASN A 404 -3.37 -24.24 8.46
N GLN A 405 -3.36 -23.31 7.49
CA GLN A 405 -3.17 -21.87 7.68
C GLN A 405 -1.83 -21.49 8.37
N ARG A 406 -0.84 -22.38 8.26
CA ARG A 406 0.47 -22.22 8.89
C ARG A 406 1.61 -22.56 7.93
N LEU A 407 2.63 -21.72 7.94
CA LEU A 407 3.89 -21.92 7.22
C LEU A 407 5.05 -21.94 8.21
N ALA A 408 6.13 -22.62 7.85
CA ALA A 408 7.40 -22.57 8.57
C ALA A 408 8.38 -21.68 7.80
N VAL A 409 8.94 -20.68 8.44
CA VAL A 409 9.94 -19.77 7.85
C VAL A 409 11.24 -19.91 8.63
N THR A 410 12.36 -20.12 7.93
CA THR A 410 13.69 -20.21 8.55
C THR A 410 14.63 -19.20 7.93
N PHE A 411 15.28 -18.38 8.77
CA PHE A 411 16.37 -17.48 8.38
C PHE A 411 17.72 -18.07 8.81
N TYR A 412 18.78 -17.85 8.02
CA TYR A 412 20.09 -18.52 8.18
C TYR A 412 21.26 -17.60 8.48
#